data_AF-A0A8T4UNM4-F1
#
_entry.id   AF-A0A8T4UNM4-F1
#
_cell.length_a   1.000
_cell.length_b   1.000
_cell.length_c   1.000
_cell.angle_alpha   90.00
_cell.angle_beta   90.00
_cell.angle_gamma   90.00
#
_symmetry.space_group_name_H-M   'P 1'
#
loop_
_entity.id
_entity.type
_entity.pdbx_description
1 polymer ?
#
loop_
_entity_poly.entity_id
_entity_poly.type
_entity_poly.pdbx_seq_one_letter_code
_entity_poly.pdbx_strand_id
1 'polypeptide(L)'
;MRVTIKPTEQFLQEFEDTMQAVIARRAVPQEPEVSFASIDVFRQFFTEKRLEMLHVIRHRRPGSVYALAKLLKRDFKSVHADLKRLAQLGLVRVRRQKAKTPKGYRAVPVVGYDRIVLEMAV
;
A
#
# COMPACT_ATOMS: atom_id res chain seq x y z
N MET A 1 4.17 -7.63 3.74
CA MET A 1 3.09 -6.69 4.09
C MET A 1 1.95 -7.53 4.60
N ARG A 2 1.54 -7.31 5.84
CA ARG A 2 0.39 -8.02 6.42
C ARG A 2 -0.86 -7.18 6.22
N VAL A 3 -1.94 -7.81 5.76
CA VAL A 3 -3.24 -7.17 5.64
C VAL A 3 -4.22 -7.97 6.47
N THR A 4 -4.80 -7.36 7.50
CA THR A 4 -5.74 -8.01 8.41
C THR A 4 -7.15 -7.50 8.22
N ILE A 5 -8.14 -8.38 8.42
CA ILE A 5 -9.53 -8.00 8.57
C ILE A 5 -9.97 -8.42 9.96
N LYS A 6 -10.28 -7.44 10.82
CA LYS A 6 -10.68 -7.65 12.21
C LYS A 6 -11.58 -6.52 12.69
N PRO A 7 -12.51 -6.78 13.63
CA PRO A 7 -13.33 -5.74 14.24
C PRO A 7 -12.47 -4.62 14.85
N THR A 8 -13.02 -3.41 14.87
CA THR A 8 -12.31 -2.22 15.40
C THR A 8 -11.91 -2.42 16.84
N GLU A 9 -12.76 -3.07 17.64
CA GLU A 9 -12.54 -3.36 19.06
C GLU A 9 -11.30 -4.25 19.24
N GLN A 10 -11.17 -5.29 18.41
CA GLN A 10 -10.01 -6.17 18.44
C GLN A 10 -8.73 -5.43 18.03
N PHE A 11 -8.80 -4.58 17.00
CA PHE A 11 -7.65 -3.76 16.60
C PHE A 11 -7.21 -2.81 17.72
N LEU A 12 -8.15 -2.16 18.41
CA LEU A 12 -7.85 -1.26 19.53
C LEU A 12 -7.18 -2.02 20.68
N GLN A 13 -7.66 -3.23 21.00
CA GLN A 13 -7.05 -4.06 22.04
C GLN A 13 -5.61 -4.45 21.69
N GLU A 14 -5.37 -4.94 20.47
CA GLU A 14 -4.01 -5.32 20.03
C GLU A 14 -3.07 -4.11 19.97
N PHE A 15 -3.60 -2.93 19.63
CA PHE A 15 -2.85 -1.68 19.65
C PHE A 15 -2.46 -1.28 21.08
N GLU A 16 -3.38 -1.38 22.05
CA GLU A 16 -3.10 -1.13 23.46
C GLU A 16 -2.01 -2.07 23.98
N ASP A 17 -2.12 -3.37 23.69
CA ASP A 17 -1.13 -4.37 24.09
C ASP A 17 0.25 -4.06 23.50
N THR A 18 0.29 -3.67 22.23
CA THR A 18 1.53 -3.26 21.55
C THR A 18 2.13 -2.02 22.20
N MET A 19 1.32 -1.01 22.52
CA MET A 19 1.78 0.20 23.19
C MET A 19 2.32 -0.08 24.59
N GLN A 20 1.67 -0.96 25.36
CA GLN A 20 2.18 -1.39 26.66
C GLN A 20 3.51 -2.13 26.54
N ALA A 21 3.67 -2.99 25.53
CA ALA A 21 4.94 -3.66 25.26
C ALA A 21 6.05 -2.67 24.90
N VAL A 22 5.76 -1.63 24.10
CA VAL A 22 6.71 -0.54 23.80
C VAL A 22 7.13 0.19 25.06
N ILE A 23 6.18 0.60 25.91
CA ILE A 23 6.45 1.28 27.19
C ILE A 23 7.32 0.40 28.11
N ALA A 24 7.01 -0.89 28.18
CA ALA A 24 7.76 -1.88 28.93
C ALA A 24 9.09 -2.30 28.27
N ARG A 25 9.49 -1.67 27.15
CA ARG A 25 10.70 -1.98 26.37
C ARG A 25 10.81 -3.45 25.94
N ARG A 26 9.66 -4.08 25.71
CA ARG A 26 9.57 -5.45 25.16
C ARG A 26 9.64 -5.40 23.64
N ALA A 27 10.00 -6.53 23.03
CA ALA A 27 9.99 -6.66 21.59
C ALA A 27 8.55 -6.54 21.06
N VAL A 28 8.37 -5.77 19.99
CA VAL A 28 7.10 -5.62 19.28
C VAL A 28 7.28 -5.96 17.80
N PRO A 29 6.22 -6.45 17.12
CA PRO A 29 6.27 -6.72 15.68
C PRO A 29 6.75 -5.49 14.90
N GLN A 30 7.68 -5.70 13.96
CA GLN A 30 8.25 -4.65 13.10
C GLN A 30 7.71 -4.72 11.66
N GLU A 31 6.85 -5.70 11.36
CA GLU A 31 6.30 -5.87 10.03
C GLU A 31 5.19 -4.84 9.77
N PRO A 32 5.20 -4.13 8.63
CA PRO A 32 4.10 -3.25 8.26
C PRO A 32 2.80 -4.04 8.13
N GLU A 33 1.78 -3.59 8.85
CA GLU A 33 0.42 -4.12 8.84
C GLU A 33 -0.59 -3.04 8.44
N VAL A 34 -1.61 -3.44 7.67
CA VAL A 34 -2.79 -2.62 7.36
C VAL A 34 -4.03 -3.42 7.77
N SER A 35 -4.84 -2.88 8.67
CA SER A 35 -6.05 -3.52 9.17
C SER A 35 -7.32 -2.89 8.58
N PHE A 36 -8.31 -3.72 8.26
CA PHE A 36 -9.63 -3.34 7.78
C PHE A 36 -10.70 -3.81 8.76
N ALA A 37 -11.69 -2.96 9.04
CA ALA A 37 -12.77 -3.27 9.97
C ALA A 37 -13.70 -4.40 9.47
N SER A 38 -13.80 -4.59 8.15
CA SER A 38 -14.63 -5.65 7.56
C SER A 38 -14.18 -6.04 6.16
N ILE A 39 -14.69 -7.17 5.68
CA ILE A 39 -14.45 -7.65 4.32
C ILE A 39 -14.98 -6.68 3.25
N ASP A 40 -16.07 -5.96 3.53
CA ASP A 40 -16.63 -4.99 2.60
C ASP A 40 -15.71 -3.78 2.44
N VAL A 41 -15.16 -3.28 3.55
CA VAL A 41 -14.16 -2.20 3.50
C VAL A 41 -12.91 -2.69 2.76
N PHE A 42 -12.42 -3.89 3.08
CA PHE A 42 -11.29 -4.48 2.35
C PHE A 42 -11.52 -4.52 0.83
N ARG A 43 -12.69 -5.00 0.38
CA ARG A 43 -13.04 -5.09 -1.06
C ARG A 43 -13.13 -3.74 -1.75
N GLN A 44 -13.52 -2.68 -1.04
CA GLN A 44 -13.50 -1.31 -1.57
C GLN A 44 -12.07 -0.82 -1.85
N PHE A 45 -11.08 -1.29 -1.09
CA PHE A 45 -9.68 -0.90 -1.23
C PHE A 45 -8.87 -1.83 -2.14
N PHE A 46 -9.06 -3.14 -2.06
CA PHE A 46 -8.34 -4.15 -2.83
C PHE A 46 -9.16 -4.65 -4.02
N THR A 47 -9.46 -3.73 -4.95
CA THR A 47 -10.07 -4.11 -6.23
C THR A 47 -9.05 -4.83 -7.12
N GLU A 48 -9.53 -5.66 -8.04
CA GLU A 48 -8.69 -6.37 -9.03
C GLU A 48 -7.71 -5.44 -9.75
N LYS A 49 -8.19 -4.29 -10.22
CA LYS A 49 -7.38 -3.27 -10.91
C LYS A 49 -6.26 -2.68 -10.04
N ARG A 50 -6.46 -2.62 -8.73
CA ARG A 50 -5.43 -2.13 -7.79
C ARG A 50 -4.44 -3.24 -7.43
N LEU A 51 -4.89 -4.47 -7.29
CA LEU A 51 -4.01 -5.64 -7.15
C LEU A 51 -3.11 -5.80 -8.38
N GLU A 52 -3.66 -5.68 -9.58
CA GLU A 52 -2.90 -5.66 -10.83
C GLU A 52 -1.87 -4.51 -10.83
N MET A 53 -2.27 -3.31 -10.42
CA MET A 53 -1.36 -2.17 -10.31
C MET A 53 -0.19 -2.46 -9.37
N LEU A 54 -0.43 -3.02 -8.18
CA LEU A 54 0.63 -3.42 -7.24
C LEU A 54 1.59 -4.42 -7.88
N HIS A 55 1.03 -5.44 -8.55
CA HIS A 55 1.82 -6.44 -9.27
C HIS A 55 2.70 -5.80 -10.35
N VAL A 56 2.14 -4.95 -11.21
CA VAL A 56 2.88 -4.27 -12.29
C VAL A 56 3.96 -3.34 -11.73
N ILE A 57 3.67 -2.57 -10.68
CA ILE A 57 4.69 -1.71 -10.05
C ILE A 57 5.86 -2.54 -9.53
N ARG A 58 5.61 -3.66 -8.87
CA ARG A 58 6.67 -4.52 -8.30
C ARG A 58 7.54 -5.15 -9.39
N HIS A 59 6.93 -5.70 -10.44
CA HIS A 59 7.62 -6.53 -11.43
C HIS A 59 8.19 -5.74 -12.61
N ARG A 60 7.49 -4.68 -13.05
CA ARG A 60 7.90 -3.88 -14.21
C ARG A 60 8.62 -2.58 -13.83
N ARG A 61 8.57 -2.17 -12.56
CA ARG A 61 9.28 -1.01 -12.00
C ARG A 61 9.20 0.24 -12.90
N PRO A 62 7.98 0.74 -13.19
CA PRO A 62 7.80 1.87 -14.11
C PRO A 62 8.52 3.12 -13.61
N GLY A 63 9.27 3.78 -14.49
CA GLY A 63 10.02 5.00 -14.17
C GLY A 63 9.17 6.28 -14.02
N SER A 64 7.84 6.19 -14.14
CA SER A 64 6.90 7.27 -13.85
C SER A 64 5.46 6.77 -13.74
N VAL A 65 4.56 7.59 -13.16
CA VAL A 65 3.10 7.33 -13.20
C VAL A 65 2.57 7.23 -14.63
N TYR A 66 3.12 8.01 -15.57
CA TYR A 66 2.75 7.93 -16.98
C TYR A 66 3.16 6.58 -17.60
N ALA A 67 4.37 6.10 -17.31
CA ALA A 67 4.83 4.79 -17.77
C ALA A 67 3.98 3.66 -17.19
N LEU A 68 3.59 3.77 -15.91
CA LEU A 68 2.65 2.83 -15.28
C LEU A 68 1.30 2.81 -16.01
N ALA A 69 0.75 3.97 -16.37
CA ALA A 69 -0.51 4.05 -17.10
C ALA A 69 -0.44 3.36 -18.48
N LYS A 70 0.69 3.51 -19.18
CA LYS A 70 0.95 2.81 -20.45
C LYS A 70 1.05 1.30 -20.28
N LEU A 71 1.75 0.83 -19.24
CA LEU A 71 1.85 -0.61 -18.94
C LEU A 71 0.48 -1.23 -18.62
N LEU A 72 -0.35 -0.52 -17.86
CA LEU A 72 -1.70 -0.96 -17.50
C LEU A 72 -2.73 -0.76 -18.62
N LYS A 73 -2.37 -0.10 -19.73
CA LYS A 73 -3.32 0.32 -20.80
C LYS A 73 -4.54 1.08 -20.25
N ARG A 74 -4.31 1.95 -19.26
CA ARG A 74 -5.35 2.74 -18.58
C ARG A 74 -5.09 4.23 -18.73
N ASP A 75 -6.13 5.04 -18.56
CA ASP A 75 -5.99 6.49 -18.57
C ASP A 75 -5.22 6.98 -17.33
N PHE A 76 -4.48 8.08 -17.51
CA PHE A 76 -3.61 8.62 -16.47
C PHE A 76 -4.37 9.07 -15.22
N LYS A 77 -5.58 9.63 -15.37
CA LYS A 77 -6.37 10.16 -14.26
C LYS A 77 -6.81 9.04 -13.33
N SER A 78 -7.31 7.94 -13.88
CA SER A 78 -7.69 6.74 -13.12
C SER A 78 -6.48 6.12 -12.42
N VAL A 79 -5.36 6.00 -13.11
CA VAL A 79 -4.12 5.44 -12.53
C VAL A 79 -3.61 6.31 -11.39
N HIS A 80 -3.59 7.62 -11.57
CA HIS A 80 -3.18 8.56 -10.53
C HIS A 80 -4.11 8.50 -9.31
N ALA A 81 -5.43 8.41 -9.52
CA ALA A 81 -6.40 8.29 -8.43
C ALA A 81 -6.23 7.00 -7.62
N ASP A 82 -6.06 5.86 -8.29
CA ASP A 82 -5.80 4.58 -7.62
C ASP A 82 -4.44 4.56 -6.92
N LEU A 83 -3.41 5.14 -7.53
CA LEU A 83 -2.09 5.28 -6.92
C LEU A 83 -2.15 6.10 -5.64
N LYS A 84 -2.93 7.19 -5.63
CA LYS A 84 -3.15 8.02 -4.43
C LYS A 84 -3.80 7.22 -3.31
N ARG A 85 -4.83 6.42 -3.62
CA ARG A 85 -5.51 5.56 -2.62
C ARG A 85 -4.56 4.52 -2.04
N LEU A 86 -3.80 3.84 -2.89
CA LEU A 86 -2.81 2.85 -2.44
C LEU A 86 -1.68 3.49 -1.63
N ALA A 87 -1.28 4.73 -1.97
CA ALA A 87 -0.29 5.47 -1.20
C ALA A 87 -0.80 5.90 0.18
N GLN A 88 -2.09 6.25 0.30
CA GLN A 88 -2.71 6.56 1.59
C GLN A 88 -2.70 5.36 2.55
N LEU A 89 -2.81 4.14 2.03
CA LEU A 89 -2.68 2.91 2.80
C LEU A 89 -1.23 2.47 3.04
N GLY A 90 -0.24 3.23 2.56
CA GLY A 90 1.18 2.83 2.64
C GLY A 90 1.55 1.64 1.74
N LEU A 91 0.65 1.17 0.88
CA LEU A 91 0.86 0.04 -0.03
C LEU A 91 1.77 0.40 -1.21
N VAL A 92 1.83 1.69 -1.56
CA VAL A 92 2.72 2.23 -2.61
C VAL A 92 3.39 3.50 -2.11
N ARG A 93 4.68 3.66 -2.38
CA ARG A 93 5.40 4.93 -2.18
C ARG A 93 5.64 5.60 -3.52
N VAL A 94 5.43 6.90 -3.62
CA VAL A 94 5.73 7.67 -4.84
C VAL A 94 6.97 8.53 -4.60
N ARG A 95 8.10 8.13 -5.18
CA ARG A 95 9.38 8.83 -5.05
C ARG A 95 9.48 9.94 -6.09
N ARG A 96 10.05 11.09 -5.72
CA ARG A 96 10.43 12.13 -6.69
C ARG A 96 11.83 11.83 -7.20
N GLN A 97 11.96 11.59 -8.50
CA GLN A 97 13.25 11.38 -9.17
C GLN A 97 13.53 12.53 -10.13
N LYS A 98 14.76 13.04 -10.15
CA LYS A 98 15.16 14.12 -11.07
C LYS A 98 14.98 13.65 -12.52
N ALA A 99 14.33 14.47 -13.33
CA ALA A 99 14.19 14.20 -14.76
C ALA A 99 15.45 14.63 -15.52
N LYS A 100 15.53 14.28 -16.80
CA LYS A 100 16.60 14.75 -17.70
C LYS A 100 16.55 16.27 -17.95
N THR A 101 15.44 16.92 -17.62
CA THR A 101 15.27 18.37 -17.77
C THR A 101 15.71 19.11 -16.49
N PRO A 102 16.26 20.34 -16.60
CA PRO A 102 16.86 21.06 -15.45
C PRO A 102 15.93 21.28 -14.25
N LYS A 103 14.61 21.41 -14.50
CA LYS A 103 13.57 21.65 -13.48
C LYS A 103 12.57 20.49 -13.35
N GLY A 104 12.76 19.39 -14.07
CA GLY A 104 11.77 18.32 -14.11
C GLY A 104 11.95 17.30 -13.00
N TYR A 105 10.83 16.80 -12.46
CA TYR A 105 10.80 15.62 -11.61
C TYR A 105 9.80 14.60 -12.14
N ARG A 106 10.09 13.32 -11.91
CA ARG A 106 9.21 12.20 -12.20
C ARG A 106 8.72 11.60 -10.89
N ALA A 107 7.41 11.38 -10.82
CA ALA A 107 6.78 10.62 -9.76
C ALA A 107 6.92 9.13 -10.07
N VAL A 108 7.79 8.43 -9.34
CA VAL A 108 8.13 7.02 -9.52
C VAL A 108 7.41 6.19 -8.47
N PRO A 109 6.40 5.38 -8.84
CA PRO A 109 5.73 4.52 -7.88
C PRO A 109 6.58 3.30 -7.53
N VAL A 110 6.59 2.92 -6.25
CA VAL A 110 7.41 1.84 -5.70
C VAL A 110 6.59 1.01 -4.72
N VAL A 111 6.61 -0.31 -4.91
CA VAL A 111 6.15 -1.30 -3.94
C VAL A 111 7.37 -1.88 -3.24
N GLY A 112 7.43 -1.68 -1.92
CA GLY A 112 8.61 -1.99 -1.08
C GLY A 112 8.58 -3.35 -0.38
N TYR A 113 7.66 -4.23 -0.77
CA TYR A 113 7.48 -5.56 -0.18
C TYR A 113 7.34 -6.62 -1.28
N ASP A 114 7.64 -7.87 -0.93
CA ASP A 114 7.60 -9.00 -1.88
C ASP A 114 6.26 -9.73 -1.90
N ARG A 115 5.56 -9.76 -0.76
CA ARG A 115 4.30 -10.48 -0.59
C ARG A 115 3.29 -9.69 0.25
N ILE A 116 2.02 -9.88 -0.09
CA ILE A 116 0.87 -9.50 0.71
C ILE A 116 0.30 -10.78 1.29
N VAL A 117 0.15 -10.84 2.62
CA VAL A 117 -0.55 -11.93 3.30
C VAL A 117 -1.87 -11.37 3.81
N LEU A 118 -2.96 -12.02 3.45
CA LEU A 118 -4.30 -11.69 3.94
C LEU A 118 -4.64 -12.63 5.09
N GLU A 119 -4.93 -12.06 6.25
CA GLU A 119 -5.40 -12.77 7.44
C GLU A 119 -6.77 -12.22 7.82
N MET A 120 -7.75 -13.10 8.04
CA MET A 120 -9.06 -12.72 8.55
C MET A 120 -9.50 -13.72 9.60
N ALA A 121 -10.03 -13.20 10.72
CA ALA A 121 -10.79 -14.02 11.66
C ALA A 121 -12.21 -14.20 11.11
N VAL A 122 -12.74 -15.42 11.22
CA VAL A 122 -14.11 -15.79 10.82
C VAL A 122 -14.95 -15.99 12.07
#